data_AF-A0A6C2YLP0-F1
#
_entry.id   AF-A0A6C2YLP0-F1
#
_cell.length_a   1.000
_cell.length_b   1.000
_cell.length_c   1.000
_cell.angle_alpha   90.00
_cell.angle_beta   90.00
_cell.angle_gamma   90.00
#
_symmetry.space_group_name_H-M   'P 1'
#
loop_
_entity.id
_entity.type
_entity.pdbx_description
1 polymer ?
#
loop_
_entity_poly.entity_id
_entity_poly.type
_entity_poly.pdbx_seq_one_letter_code
_entity_poly.pdbx_strand_id
1 'polypeptide(L)'
;MSSDLRTIHDKLLHIVHLVCSDIRRLSQTALTKQIYDMADAIEFVPQVLINWRPEALSTIRWVLVNLQGKYPDLGVKYTRILDMDDVEFFNSYVRVPPDEE
;
A
#
# COMPACT_ATOMS: atom_id res chain seq x y z
N MET A 1 -22.65 0.95 5.80
CA MET A 1 -21.24 0.49 5.75
C MET A 1 -20.52 1.22 6.86
N SER A 2 -19.95 0.51 7.83
CA SER A 2 -19.28 1.11 8.99
C SER A 2 -18.10 1.98 8.51
N SER A 3 -17.92 3.12 9.16
CA SER A 3 -16.81 4.07 8.96
C SER A 3 -15.48 3.36 8.69
N ASP A 4 -15.18 2.30 9.44
CA ASP A 4 -13.92 1.56 9.43
C ASP A 4 -13.60 0.90 8.08
N LEU A 5 -14.60 0.33 7.38
CA LEU A 5 -14.32 -0.38 6.13
C LEU A 5 -13.93 0.60 5.01
N ARG A 6 -14.56 1.77 5.00
CA ARG A 6 -14.23 2.82 4.03
C ARG A 6 -12.81 3.32 4.24
N THR A 7 -12.41 3.62 5.48
CA THR A 7 -11.06 4.08 5.74
C THR A 7 -10.01 3.01 5.43
N ILE A 8 -10.31 1.73 5.68
CA ILE A 8 -9.43 0.63 5.27
C ILE A 8 -9.28 0.58 3.74
N HIS A 9 -10.38 0.71 2.99
CA HIS A 9 -10.32 0.76 1.53
C HIS A 9 -9.43 1.93 1.04
N ASP A 10 -9.60 3.12 1.62
CA ASP A 10 -8.80 4.29 1.25
C ASP A 10 -7.31 4.08 1.56
N LYS A 11 -6.97 3.49 2.72
CA LYS A 11 -5.60 3.10 3.08
C LYS A 11 -5.01 2.12 2.07
N LEU A 12 -5.76 1.11 1.66
CA LEU A 12 -5.32 0.11 0.69
C LEU A 12 -5.10 0.70 -0.71
N LEU A 13 -5.98 1.58 -1.17
CA LEU A 13 -5.80 2.31 -2.42
C LEU A 13 -4.55 3.20 -2.37
N HIS A 14 -4.32 3.87 -1.25
CA HIS A 14 -3.11 4.67 -1.05
C HIS A 14 -1.84 3.81 -1.07
N ILE A 15 -1.86 2.63 -0.44
CA ILE A 15 -0.74 1.67 -0.50
C ILE A 15 -0.47 1.23 -1.94
N VAL A 16 -1.50 0.89 -2.72
CA VAL A 16 -1.35 0.52 -4.15
C VAL A 16 -0.70 1.66 -4.93
N HIS A 17 -1.15 2.90 -4.73
CA HIS A 17 -0.55 4.07 -5.36
C HIS A 17 0.95 4.20 -5.02
N LEU A 18 1.32 4.08 -3.75
CA LEU A 18 2.72 4.20 -3.32
C LEU A 18 3.60 3.06 -3.86
N VAL A 19 3.09 1.82 -3.90
CA VAL A 19 3.82 0.70 -4.50
C VAL A 19 4.04 0.92 -5.99
N CYS A 20 3.05 1.42 -6.73
CA CYS A 20 3.21 1.78 -8.13
C CYS A 20 4.27 2.89 -8.33
N SER A 21 4.29 3.90 -7.45
CA SER A 21 5.31 4.95 -7.46
C SER A 21 6.71 4.42 -7.20
N ASP A 22 6.87 3.49 -6.25
CA ASP A 22 8.15 2.82 -5.99
C ASP A 22 8.57 1.90 -7.15
N ILE A 23 7.66 1.16 -7.76
CA ILE A 23 7.92 0.37 -8.97
C ILE A 23 8.45 1.27 -10.09
N ARG A 24 7.80 2.43 -10.33
CA ARG A 24 8.24 3.42 -11.32
C ARG A 24 9.63 3.96 -10.99
N ARG A 25 9.95 4.20 -9.72
CA ARG A 25 11.29 4.65 -9.30
C ARG A 25 12.34 3.56 -9.53
N LEU A 26 12.05 2.31 -9.17
CA LEU A 26 12.96 1.17 -9.30
C LEU A 26 13.19 0.73 -10.75
N SER A 27 12.23 0.99 -11.65
CA SER A 27 12.40 0.70 -13.07
C SER A 27 13.52 1.52 -13.71
N GLN A 28 13.86 2.67 -13.13
CA GLN A 28 15.00 3.50 -13.54
C GLN A 28 16.37 2.92 -13.12
N THR A 29 16.40 1.99 -12.16
CA THR A 29 17.63 1.43 -11.59
C THR A 29 17.89 -0.03 -11.99
N ALA A 30 17.14 -0.57 -12.96
CA ALA A 30 17.25 -1.95 -13.48
C ALA A 30 17.07 -3.06 -12.41
N LEU A 31 16.35 -2.80 -11.32
CA LEU A 31 16.11 -3.76 -10.23
C LEU A 31 14.88 -4.65 -10.52
N THR A 32 14.95 -5.46 -11.57
CA THR A 32 13.82 -6.23 -12.12
C THR A 32 13.14 -7.14 -11.09
N LYS A 33 13.91 -7.83 -10.25
CA LYS A 33 13.34 -8.74 -9.23
C LYS A 33 12.52 -8.00 -8.17
N GLN A 34 12.99 -6.83 -7.73
CA GLN A 34 12.25 -6.03 -6.74
C GLN A 34 10.92 -5.55 -7.32
N ILE A 35 10.94 -5.11 -8.58
CA ILE A 35 9.75 -4.68 -9.30
C ILE A 35 8.72 -5.83 -9.40
N TYR A 36 9.16 -7.03 -9.76
CA TYR A 36 8.28 -8.21 -9.82
C TYR A 36 7.66 -8.54 -8.45
N ASP A 37 8.49 -8.62 -7.42
CA ASP A 37 8.01 -8.92 -6.06
C ASP A 37 7.04 -7.85 -5.54
N MET A 38 7.26 -6.57 -5.90
CA MET A 38 6.36 -5.47 -5.54
C MET A 38 5.03 -5.55 -6.29
N ALA A 39 5.05 -5.84 -7.59
CA ALA A 39 3.84 -6.00 -8.39
C ALA A 39 2.98 -7.16 -7.87
N ASP A 40 3.59 -8.32 -7.63
CA ASP A 40 2.94 -9.51 -7.08
C ASP A 40 2.29 -9.22 -5.71
N ALA A 41 3.00 -8.45 -4.86
CA ALA A 41 2.51 -8.09 -3.53
C ALA A 41 1.26 -7.19 -3.52
N ILE A 42 0.93 -6.49 -4.62
CA ILE A 42 -0.25 -5.62 -4.69
C ILE A 42 -1.30 -6.08 -5.70
N GLU A 43 -0.98 -7.01 -6.59
CA GLU A 43 -1.86 -7.44 -7.69
C GLU A 43 -3.23 -7.95 -7.19
N PHE A 44 -3.26 -8.60 -6.03
CA PHE A 44 -4.49 -9.16 -5.47
C PHE A 44 -5.36 -8.12 -4.73
N VAL A 45 -4.84 -6.92 -4.42
CA VAL A 45 -5.54 -5.91 -3.61
C VAL A 45 -6.84 -5.43 -4.28
N PRO A 46 -6.90 -5.12 -5.60
CA PRO A 46 -8.15 -4.76 -6.25
C PRO A 46 -9.24 -5.84 -6.13
N GLN A 47 -8.85 -7.12 -6.25
CA GLN A 47 -9.80 -8.22 -6.10
C GLN A 47 -10.37 -8.29 -4.68
N VAL A 48 -9.54 -8.04 -3.67
CA VAL A 48 -9.95 -7.96 -2.27
C VAL A 48 -10.90 -6.79 -2.02
N LEU A 49 -10.63 -5.61 -2.60
CA LEU A 49 -11.50 -4.43 -2.44
C LEU A 49 -12.90 -4.66 -3.02
N ILE A 50 -13.00 -5.43 -4.11
CA ILE A 50 -14.30 -5.81 -4.71
C ILE A 50 -15.02 -6.86 -3.86
N ASN A 51 -14.27 -7.86 -3.36
CA ASN A 51 -14.82 -9.02 -2.64
C ASN A 51 -14.31 -9.06 -1.20
N TRP A 52 -14.61 -8.02 -0.42
CA TRP A 52 -14.10 -7.90 0.93
C TRP A 52 -14.52 -9.10 1.80
N ARG A 53 -13.53 -9.69 2.49
CA ARG A 53 -13.73 -10.74 3.49
C ARG A 53 -13.01 -10.38 4.78
N PRO A 54 -13.51 -10.79 5.97
CA PRO A 54 -12.88 -10.46 7.25
C PRO A 54 -11.39 -10.83 7.33
N GLU A 55 -10.98 -11.91 6.67
CA GLU A 55 -9.61 -12.42 6.69
C GLU A 55 -8.66 -11.63 5.78
N ALA A 56 -9.20 -10.82 4.87
CA ALA A 56 -8.43 -10.18 3.81
C ALA A 56 -7.40 -9.19 4.36
N LEU A 57 -7.75 -8.47 5.44
CA LEU A 57 -6.83 -7.53 6.09
C LEU A 57 -5.59 -8.24 6.65
N SER A 58 -5.76 -9.42 7.25
CA SER A 58 -4.66 -10.23 7.77
C SER A 58 -3.73 -10.72 6.65
N THR A 59 -4.31 -11.16 5.53
CA THR A 59 -3.56 -11.56 4.33
C THR A 59 -2.75 -10.40 3.76
N ILE A 60 -3.36 -9.23 3.58
CA ILE A 60 -2.66 -8.05 3.07
C ILE A 60 -1.51 -7.66 4.01
N ARG A 61 -1.78 -7.60 5.31
CA ARG A 61 -0.75 -7.29 6.31
C ARG A 61 0.44 -8.25 6.21
N TRP A 62 0.19 -9.55 6.10
CA TRP A 62 1.24 -10.56 5.97
C TRP A 62 2.08 -10.35 4.70
N VAL A 63 1.44 -10.08 3.55
CA VAL A 63 2.15 -9.80 2.30
C VAL A 63 3.05 -8.56 2.42
N LEU A 64 2.52 -7.46 2.96
CA LEU A 64 3.28 -6.22 3.14
C LEU A 64 4.47 -6.40 4.10
N VAL A 65 4.29 -7.13 5.20
CA VAL A 65 5.37 -7.46 6.14
C VAL A 65 6.48 -8.24 5.42
N ASN A 66 6.13 -9.25 4.63
CA ASN A 66 7.12 -10.04 3.90
C ASN A 66 7.85 -9.22 2.83
N LEU A 67 7.14 -8.37 2.09
CA LEU A 67 7.74 -7.49 1.10
C LEU A 67 8.77 -6.55 1.75
N GLN A 68 8.37 -5.88 2.84
CA GLN A 68 9.26 -4.97 3.57
C GLN A 68 10.41 -5.69 4.28
N GLY A 69 10.21 -6.95 4.68
CA GLY A 69 11.27 -7.80 5.22
C GLY A 69 12.31 -8.19 4.16
N LYS A 70 11.88 -8.46 2.92
CA LYS A 70 12.78 -8.72 1.78
C LYS A 70 13.57 -7.46 1.37
N TYR A 71 12.94 -6.29 1.47
CA TYR A 71 13.49 -5.02 0.97
C TYR A 71 13.41 -3.92 2.04
N PRO A 72 14.30 -3.95 3.06
CA PRO A 72 14.25 -2.99 4.17
C PRO A 72 14.51 -1.55 3.76
N ASP A 73 15.22 -1.35 2.65
CA ASP A 73 15.60 -0.06 2.06
C ASP A 73 14.47 0.59 1.23
N LEU A 74 13.29 -0.06 1.14
CA LEU A 74 12.10 0.63 0.65
C LEU A 74 11.79 1.80 1.59
N GLY A 75 11.80 3.01 1.03
CA GLY A 75 11.61 4.25 1.77
C GLY A 75 10.22 4.35 2.40
N VAL A 76 9.22 3.70 1.81
CA VAL A 76 7.84 3.69 2.31
C VAL A 76 7.62 2.50 3.25
N LYS A 77 6.96 2.77 4.39
CA LYS A 77 6.52 1.72 5.33
C LYS A 77 5.03 1.46 5.16
N TYR A 78 4.65 0.58 4.23
CA TYR A 78 3.24 0.30 3.89
C TYR A 78 2.43 -0.25 5.07
N THR A 79 3.02 -1.12 5.89
CA THR A 79 2.37 -1.64 7.11
C THR A 79 2.01 -0.53 8.10
N ARG A 80 2.82 0.53 8.18
CA ARG A 80 2.49 1.69 9.02
C ARG A 80 1.20 2.33 8.56
N ILE A 81 1.03 2.55 7.25
CA ILE A 81 -0.17 3.17 6.68
C ILE A 81 -1.42 2.36 7.00
N LEU A 82 -1.31 1.02 6.93
CA LEU A 82 -2.39 0.12 7.29
C LEU A 82 -2.76 0.20 8.78
N ASP A 83 -1.79 0.51 9.63
CA ASP A 83 -1.89 0.54 11.10
C ASP A 83 -2.22 1.92 11.66
N MET A 84 -2.15 2.97 10.84
CA MET A 84 -2.55 4.32 11.21
C MET A 84 -3.99 4.31 11.70
N ASP A 85 -4.28 5.09 12.74
CA ASP A 85 -5.67 5.44 13.00
C ASP A 85 -6.21 6.34 11.87
N ASP A 86 -7.53 6.49 11.82
CA ASP A 86 -8.19 7.23 10.75
C ASP A 86 -7.75 8.70 10.71
N VAL A 87 -7.51 9.31 11.87
CA VAL A 87 -7.08 10.71 11.99
C VAL A 87 -5.65 10.89 11.47
N GLU A 88 -4.72 10.00 11.85
CA GLU A 88 -3.35 9.99 11.34
C GLU A 88 -3.34 9.81 9.82
N PHE A 89 -4.14 8.88 9.31
CA PHE A 89 -4.24 8.63 7.88
C PHE A 89 -4.74 9.86 7.11
N PHE A 90 -5.87 10.46 7.48
CA PHE A 90 -6.39 11.64 6.78
C PHE A 90 -5.43 12.84 6.84
N ASN A 91 -4.74 13.05 7.97
CA ASN A 91 -3.75 14.12 8.09
C ASN A 91 -2.52 13.89 7.20
N SER A 92 -2.15 12.63 6.94
CA SER A 92 -1.06 12.28 6.03
C SER A 92 -1.45 12.51 4.56
N TYR A 93 -2.71 12.27 4.21
CA TYR A 93 -3.24 12.43 2.85
C TYR A 93 -3.45 13.91 2.46
N VAL A 94 -3.96 14.73 3.37
CA VAL A 94 -4.25 16.17 3.13
C VAL A 94 -2.97 17.02 3.01
N ARG A 95 -1.82 16.52 3.47
CA ARG A 95 -0.53 17.22 3.36
C ARG A 95 0.17 17.06 2.01
N VAL A 96 -0.37 16.27 1.08
CA VAL A 96 0.09 16.25 -0.31
C VAL A 96 -0.80 17.22 -1.09
N PRO A 97 -0.31 18.41 -1.49
CA PRO A 97 -1.11 19.34 -2.28
C PRO A 97 -1.50 18.68 -3.62
N PRO A 98 -2.69 18.96 -4.18
CA PRO A 98 -3.09 18.42 -5.47
C PRO A 98 -2.22 18.86 -6.66
N ASP A 99 -1.36 19.87 -6.50
CA ASP A 99 -0.71 20.54 -7.62
C ASP A 99 0.78 20.80 -7.34
N GLU A 100 1.63 19.80 -7.57
CA GLU A 100 3.05 20.00 -7.94
C GLU A 100 3.44 18.96 -9.02
N GLU A 101 2.85 19.09 -10.21
CA GLU A 101 3.43 18.63 -11.48
C GLU A 101 3.66 19.84 -12.40
#